data_AF-A0AAD9AP17-F1
#
_entry.id   AF-A0AAD9AP17-F1
#
_cell.length_a   1.000
_cell.length_b   1.000
_cell.length_c   1.000
_cell.angle_alpha   90.00
_cell.angle_beta   90.00
_cell.angle_gamma   90.00
#
_symmetry.space_group_name_H-M   'P 1'
#
loop_
_entity.id
_entity.type
_entity.pdbx_description
1 polymer ?
#
loop_
_entity_poly.entity_id
_entity_poly.type
_entity_poly.pdbx_seq_one_letter_code
_entity_poly.pdbx_strand_id
1 'polypeptide(L)'
;MGSDKPESSSYKLLSDDESSVDNGHVCGRCETSISEDRPSRSFSTLKLILAFVFCQIPILLLSFAVFRYILRSNERTSETYHKDDYLAFERYNATGTPYSIVDAADPSKDADKFWNDLKRYTGIVTVDDTWAERHHLPPTVKYPHDPQLRVYQVNVFHSLHCLYRIRNRLISNVSMEKWPRNDIHTMHCVDHLREEIMCNVDVSMSGSNEFVAFNNHNHDRKCRDLAAVQRWAQEHTWLGYKDYLEGVIGYDANEAERVNMALAGKGQ
;
A
#
# COMPACT_ATOMS: atom_id res chain seq x y z
N MET A 1 -40.95 -39.19 -24.20
CA MET A 1 -41.22 -39.48 -22.78
C MET A 1 -40.11 -38.82 -21.97
N GLY A 2 -40.31 -37.91 -21.04
CA GLY A 2 -41.46 -37.28 -20.37
C GLY A 2 -40.77 -36.47 -19.26
N SER A 3 -40.99 -35.15 -19.18
CA SER A 3 -41.98 -34.53 -18.29
C SER A 3 -41.53 -34.60 -16.81
N ASP A 4 -41.41 -33.55 -16.01
CA ASP A 4 -41.96 -32.19 -16.05
C ASP A 4 -41.14 -31.23 -15.15
N LYS A 5 -41.26 -29.93 -15.43
CA LYS A 5 -40.99 -28.75 -14.58
C LYS A 5 -42.37 -28.27 -14.03
N PRO A 6 -42.57 -27.11 -13.36
CA PRO A 6 -41.76 -26.22 -12.50
C PRO A 6 -42.53 -25.77 -11.21
N GLU A 7 -42.16 -24.60 -10.65
CA GLU A 7 -42.96 -23.63 -9.85
C GLU A 7 -43.09 -23.84 -8.32
N SER A 8 -43.30 -22.84 -7.45
CA SER A 8 -43.35 -21.36 -7.50
C SER A 8 -43.68 -20.86 -6.07
N SER A 9 -43.05 -19.75 -5.66
CA SER A 9 -43.61 -18.58 -4.93
C SER A 9 -44.38 -18.68 -3.59
N SER A 10 -44.09 -17.65 -2.77
CA SER A 10 -45.04 -16.81 -2.02
C SER A 10 -45.42 -17.17 -0.58
N TYR A 11 -44.89 -16.33 0.32
CA TYR A 11 -45.48 -15.72 1.53
C TYR A 11 -46.96 -15.97 1.83
N LYS A 12 -47.28 -16.20 3.12
CA LYS A 12 -48.44 -15.59 3.80
C LYS A 12 -48.34 -15.62 5.33
N LEU A 13 -48.97 -14.59 5.88
CA LEU A 13 -49.03 -14.09 7.24
C LEU A 13 -50.38 -14.52 7.89
N LEU A 14 -50.42 -14.50 9.23
CA LEU A 14 -51.58 -14.37 10.16
C LEU A 14 -52.36 -15.63 10.61
N SER A 15 -52.45 -15.78 11.94
CA SER A 15 -53.64 -16.12 12.74
C SER A 15 -53.27 -15.94 14.23
N ASP A 16 -53.78 -14.96 14.96
CA ASP A 16 -55.11 -14.87 15.60
C ASP A 16 -55.43 -16.04 16.54
N ASP A 17 -55.77 -15.73 17.80
CA ASP A 17 -56.82 -16.44 18.53
C ASP A 17 -57.45 -15.55 19.63
N GLU A 18 -58.77 -15.40 19.49
CA GLU A 18 -59.74 -14.79 20.40
C GLU A 18 -60.20 -15.77 21.49
N SER A 19 -60.75 -15.23 22.59
CA SER A 19 -62.00 -15.67 23.28
C SER A 19 -62.09 -14.92 24.63
N SER A 20 -63.07 -14.08 25.02
CA SER A 20 -64.54 -14.01 24.92
C SER A 20 -65.30 -14.61 26.13
N VAL A 21 -66.22 -13.80 26.71
CA VAL A 21 -67.47 -14.16 27.44
C VAL A 21 -67.33 -14.47 28.97
N ASP A 22 -68.16 -14.07 29.95
CA ASP A 22 -69.39 -13.26 30.13
C ASP A 22 -69.50 -12.77 31.60
N ASN A 23 -70.45 -11.87 31.83
CA ASN A 23 -71.01 -11.27 33.05
C ASN A 23 -71.39 -12.19 34.23
N GLY A 24 -71.37 -11.62 35.44
CA GLY A 24 -72.33 -12.01 36.47
C GLY A 24 -72.05 -11.59 37.92
N HIS A 25 -72.85 -10.62 38.39
CA HIS A 25 -73.41 -10.49 39.73
C HIS A 25 -72.68 -9.75 40.88
N VAL A 26 -73.32 -8.63 41.23
CA VAL A 26 -73.74 -8.18 42.58
C VAL A 26 -72.77 -7.31 43.39
N CYS A 27 -73.25 -6.07 43.56
CA CYS A 27 -72.79 -5.03 44.47
C CYS A 27 -73.09 -5.36 45.94
N GLY A 28 -72.22 -4.92 46.85
CA GLY A 28 -72.66 -4.50 48.18
C GLY A 28 -71.80 -4.97 49.36
N ARG A 29 -70.66 -4.31 49.60
CA ARG A 29 -70.32 -3.79 50.94
C ARG A 29 -69.04 -2.97 50.91
N CYS A 30 -69.16 -1.73 51.39
CA CYS A 30 -68.06 -0.90 51.83
C CYS A 30 -67.22 -1.65 52.86
N GLU A 31 -65.90 -1.55 52.79
CA GLU A 31 -65.11 -1.03 53.90
C GLU A 31 -63.70 -0.67 53.48
N THR A 32 -63.21 0.34 54.17
CA THR A 32 -62.14 1.26 53.86
C THR A 32 -60.74 0.72 54.10
N SER A 33 -59.79 1.41 53.46
CA SER A 33 -58.40 1.64 53.87
C SER A 33 -57.45 0.44 53.89
N ILE A 34 -56.63 0.34 52.84
CA ILE A 34 -55.17 0.27 53.02
C ILE A 34 -54.51 1.21 52.01
N SER A 35 -53.88 2.24 52.55
CA SER A 35 -52.97 3.15 51.88
C SER A 35 -51.74 2.41 51.37
N GLU A 36 -51.44 2.53 50.09
CA GLU A 36 -50.05 2.49 49.63
C GLU A 36 -49.82 3.67 48.68
N ASP A 37 -49.11 4.67 49.21
CA ASP A 37 -48.52 5.77 48.45
C ASP A 37 -47.56 5.19 47.39
N ARG A 38 -47.93 5.29 46.10
CA ARG A 38 -46.93 5.30 45.02
C ARG A 38 -46.52 6.74 44.76
N PRO A 39 -45.24 7.13 44.99
CA PRO A 39 -44.79 8.44 44.60
C PRO A 39 -44.75 8.51 43.07
N SER A 40 -45.65 9.33 42.51
CA SER A 40 -45.57 9.80 41.13
C SER A 40 -44.27 10.59 40.96
N ARG A 41 -43.21 9.92 40.47
CA ARG A 41 -42.01 10.58 39.98
C ARG A 41 -42.34 11.22 38.63
N SER A 42 -42.95 12.40 38.67
CA SER A 42 -42.97 13.33 37.54
C SER A 42 -41.54 13.83 37.31
N PHE A 43 -40.77 13.09 36.52
CA PHE A 43 -39.54 13.62 35.95
C PHE A 43 -39.96 14.66 34.93
N SER A 44 -39.87 15.94 35.32
CA SER A 44 -40.02 17.08 34.43
C SER A 44 -39.19 16.81 33.17
N THR A 45 -39.83 16.83 31.99
CA THR A 45 -39.18 16.69 30.68
C THR A 45 -37.97 17.61 30.55
N LEU A 46 -38.00 18.78 31.21
CA LEU A 46 -36.88 19.71 31.32
C LEU A 46 -35.64 19.09 31.98
N LYS A 47 -35.79 18.24 33.01
CA LYS A 47 -34.66 17.55 33.66
C LYS A 47 -34.02 16.51 32.74
N LEU A 48 -34.83 15.82 31.93
CA LEU A 48 -34.33 14.87 30.93
C LEU A 48 -33.62 15.59 29.78
N ILE A 49 -34.16 16.72 29.32
CA ILE A 49 -33.53 17.57 28.30
C ILE A 49 -32.21 18.14 28.82
N LEU A 50 -32.19 18.66 30.06
CA LEU A 50 -30.97 19.16 30.68
C LEU A 50 -29.93 18.05 30.82
N ALA A 51 -30.31 16.87 31.31
CA ALA A 51 -29.40 15.73 31.41
C ALA A 51 -28.83 15.31 30.03
N PHE A 52 -29.67 15.29 28.99
CA PHE A 52 -29.24 15.00 27.63
C PHE A 52 -28.24 16.05 27.11
N VAL A 53 -28.51 17.34 27.29
CA VAL A 53 -27.59 18.42 26.89
C VAL A 53 -26.27 18.33 27.66
N PHE A 54 -26.32 18.08 28.97
CA PHE A 54 -25.12 17.89 29.79
C PHE A 54 -24.29 16.67 29.36
N CYS A 55 -24.91 15.61 28.82
CA CYS A 55 -24.20 14.46 28.26
C CYS A 55 -23.63 14.71 26.85
N GLN A 56 -24.24 15.61 26.05
CA GLN A 56 -23.76 15.94 24.70
C GLN A 56 -22.52 16.86 24.72
N ILE A 57 -22.43 17.76 25.69
CA ILE A 57 -21.29 18.67 25.85
C ILE A 57 -19.94 17.93 25.91
N PRO A 58 -19.72 16.92 26.77
CA PRO A 58 -18.44 16.21 26.81
C PRO A 58 -18.15 15.42 25.53
N ILE A 59 -19.18 14.89 24.85
CA ILE A 59 -19.03 14.19 23.56
C ILE A 59 -18.55 15.16 22.48
N LEU A 60 -19.13 16.36 22.40
CA LEU A 60 -18.72 17.40 21.46
C LEU A 60 -17.32 17.94 21.78
N LEU A 61 -16.96 18.05 23.06
CA LEU A 61 -15.61 18.45 23.47
C LEU A 61 -14.57 17.38 23.12
N LEU A 62 -14.89 16.10 23.33
CA LEU A 62 -14.04 14.97 22.93
C LEU A 62 -13.89 14.90 21.41
N SER A 63 -14.98 15.03 20.64
CA SER A 63 -14.93 15.01 19.18
C SER A 63 -14.15 16.21 18.63
N PHE A 64 -14.29 17.40 19.22
CA PHE A 64 -13.49 18.57 18.86
C PHE A 64 -12.01 18.38 19.23
N ALA A 65 -11.69 17.80 20.38
CA ALA A 65 -10.33 17.49 20.79
C ALA A 65 -9.68 16.46 19.86
N VAL A 66 -10.41 15.41 19.48
CA VAL A 66 -9.96 14.40 18.50
C VAL A 66 -9.80 15.02 17.12
N PHE A 67 -10.74 15.84 16.66
CA PHE A 67 -10.62 16.55 15.38
C PHE A 67 -9.43 17.50 15.37
N ARG A 68 -9.20 18.24 16.45
CA ARG A 68 -8.01 19.10 16.62
C ARG A 68 -6.72 18.29 16.73
N TYR A 69 -6.76 17.11 17.34
CA TYR A 69 -5.63 16.17 17.36
C TYR A 69 -5.33 15.63 15.96
N ILE A 70 -6.36 15.28 15.18
CA ILE A 70 -6.22 14.81 13.79
C ILE A 70 -5.74 15.95 12.88
N LEU A 71 -6.29 17.15 13.01
CA LEU A 71 -5.82 18.32 12.25
C LEU A 71 -4.38 18.68 12.63
N ARG A 72 -4.03 18.67 13.91
CA ARG A 72 -2.65 18.87 14.36
C ARG A 72 -1.74 17.73 13.95
N SER A 73 -2.20 16.48 13.94
CA SER A 73 -1.39 15.37 13.42
C SER A 73 -1.18 15.54 11.92
N ASN A 74 -2.19 16.00 11.17
CA ASN A 74 -2.08 16.33 9.75
C ASN A 74 -1.13 17.51 9.50
N GLU A 75 -1.19 18.58 10.30
CA GLU A 75 -0.24 19.70 10.26
C GLU A 75 1.17 19.23 10.64
N ARG A 76 1.31 18.39 11.68
CA ARG A 76 2.60 17.84 12.10
C ARG A 76 3.20 16.89 11.07
N THR A 77 2.38 16.14 10.32
CA THR A 77 2.84 15.39 9.14
C THR A 77 3.15 16.31 7.95
N SER A 78 2.51 17.47 7.84
CA SER A 78 2.83 18.47 6.82
C SER A 78 4.12 19.27 7.13
N GLU A 79 4.53 19.35 8.39
CA GLU A 79 5.74 20.07 8.84
C GLU A 79 6.99 19.18 9.03
N THR A 80 6.92 17.85 8.83
CA THR A 80 8.09 16.95 9.05
C THR A 80 8.77 16.40 7.82
N TYR A 81 8.37 16.77 6.61
CA TYR A 81 9.14 16.47 5.40
C TYR A 81 9.43 17.75 4.64
N HIS A 82 10.65 18.26 4.80
CA HIS A 82 11.16 19.32 3.93
C HIS A 82 11.14 18.79 2.50
N LYS A 83 10.55 19.55 1.57
CA LYS A 83 10.60 19.26 0.12
C LYS A 83 12.04 19.08 -0.41
N ASP A 84 13.04 19.48 0.38
CA ASP A 84 14.48 19.40 0.10
C ASP A 84 15.15 18.09 0.56
N ASP A 85 14.43 17.18 1.22
CA ASP A 85 15.02 15.99 1.87
C ASP A 85 15.40 14.86 0.89
N TYR A 86 15.07 15.00 -0.41
CA TYR A 86 15.43 14.01 -1.45
C TYR A 86 16.94 13.79 -1.55
N LEU A 87 17.77 14.79 -1.24
CA LEU A 87 19.24 14.67 -1.30
C LEU A 87 19.87 14.40 0.06
N ALA A 88 19.10 14.38 1.15
CA ALA A 88 19.61 14.11 2.49
C ALA A 88 19.83 12.60 2.73
N PHE A 89 20.18 11.84 1.70
CA PHE A 89 20.32 10.38 1.78
C PHE A 89 21.40 9.92 2.76
N GLU A 90 22.35 10.79 3.13
CA GLU A 90 23.32 10.52 4.20
C GLU A 90 22.66 10.20 5.55
N ARG A 91 21.45 10.74 5.81
CA ARG A 91 20.66 10.46 7.02
C ARG A 91 20.14 9.04 7.10
N TYR A 92 20.11 8.33 5.98
CA TYR A 92 19.64 6.95 5.91
C TYR A 92 20.80 5.96 5.88
N ASN A 93 22.03 6.36 6.19
CA ASN A 93 23.12 5.39 6.33
C ASN A 93 22.90 4.52 7.58
N ALA A 94 22.83 3.21 7.38
CA ALA A 94 22.79 2.20 8.44
C ALA A 94 24.05 1.33 8.35
N THR A 95 24.66 1.03 9.50
CA THR A 95 25.73 0.03 9.58
C THR A 95 25.13 -1.27 10.08
N GLY A 96 25.34 -2.37 9.35
CA GLY A 96 24.86 -3.68 9.74
C GLY A 96 25.06 -4.74 8.67
N THR A 97 24.59 -5.95 8.93
CA THR A 97 24.57 -7.03 7.95
C THR A 97 23.53 -6.72 6.86
N PRO A 98 23.85 -6.91 5.56
CA PRO A 98 22.88 -6.79 4.48
C PRO A 98 21.65 -7.68 4.71
N TYR A 99 20.48 -7.24 4.22
CA TYR A 99 19.15 -7.86 4.37
C TYR A 99 19.17 -9.40 4.44
N SER A 100 18.52 -9.98 5.45
CA SER A 100 18.64 -11.39 5.85
C SER A 100 17.84 -12.37 4.97
N ILE A 101 18.15 -12.44 3.68
CA ILE A 101 17.62 -13.46 2.77
C ILE A 101 18.76 -14.38 2.32
N VAL A 102 18.57 -15.69 2.52
CA VAL A 102 19.50 -16.73 2.06
C VAL A 102 19.06 -17.16 0.66
N ASP A 103 20.03 -17.31 -0.25
CA ASP A 103 19.80 -17.78 -1.63
C ASP A 103 18.70 -17.02 -2.37
N ALA A 104 18.67 -15.69 -2.25
CA ALA A 104 17.65 -14.85 -2.86
C ALA A 104 17.55 -15.02 -4.39
N ALA A 105 18.60 -15.51 -5.06
CA ALA A 105 18.59 -15.76 -6.49
C ALA A 105 17.88 -17.08 -6.87
N ASP A 106 17.77 -18.04 -5.96
CA ASP A 106 17.31 -19.40 -6.26
C ASP A 106 15.82 -19.47 -6.58
N PRO A 107 15.36 -20.45 -7.39
CA PRO A 107 13.95 -20.67 -7.70
C PRO A 107 13.21 -21.33 -6.51
N SER A 108 13.17 -20.65 -5.37
CA SER A 108 12.46 -21.08 -4.17
C SER A 108 11.23 -20.21 -3.90
N LYS A 109 10.26 -20.76 -3.15
CA LYS A 109 9.05 -20.01 -2.75
C LYS A 109 9.39 -18.77 -1.93
N ASP A 110 10.41 -18.86 -1.08
CA ASP A 110 10.83 -17.76 -0.20
C ASP A 110 11.50 -16.64 -1.01
N ALA A 111 12.39 -17.01 -1.95
CA ALA A 111 12.98 -16.05 -2.87
C ALA A 111 11.92 -15.39 -3.76
N ASP A 112 10.98 -16.17 -4.31
CA ASP A 112 9.88 -15.62 -5.11
C ASP A 112 9.00 -14.65 -4.31
N LYS A 113 8.71 -14.98 -3.05
CA LYS A 113 7.99 -14.06 -2.16
C LYS A 113 8.79 -12.78 -1.92
N PHE A 114 10.08 -12.89 -1.58
CA PHE A 114 10.97 -11.76 -1.35
C PHE A 114 10.99 -10.80 -2.54
N TRP A 115 11.20 -11.32 -3.75
CA TRP A 115 11.21 -10.50 -4.96
C TRP A 115 9.84 -9.91 -5.32
N ASN A 116 8.75 -10.66 -5.11
CA ASN A 116 7.40 -10.14 -5.32
C ASN A 116 7.04 -9.01 -4.35
N ASP A 117 7.57 -9.03 -3.13
CA ASP A 117 7.38 -7.93 -2.18
C ASP A 117 8.23 -6.72 -2.56
N LEU A 118 9.47 -6.91 -3.03
CA LEU A 118 10.31 -5.82 -3.55
C LEU A 118 9.73 -5.14 -4.80
N LYS A 119 9.10 -5.89 -5.72
CA LYS A 119 8.57 -5.32 -6.98
C LYS A 119 7.35 -4.40 -6.77
N ARG A 120 6.75 -4.40 -5.58
CA ARG A 120 5.58 -3.54 -5.27
C ARG A 120 5.91 -2.06 -5.36
N TYR A 121 7.18 -1.71 -5.23
CA TYR A 121 7.68 -0.35 -5.31
C TYR A 121 8.17 -0.08 -6.73
N THR A 122 7.38 0.67 -7.51
CA THR A 122 7.80 1.09 -8.86
C THR A 122 8.90 2.17 -8.80
N GLY A 123 8.95 2.90 -7.69
CA GLY A 123 9.81 4.07 -7.52
C GLY A 123 9.41 5.25 -8.39
N ILE A 124 8.22 5.21 -9.02
CA ILE A 124 7.71 6.29 -9.86
C ILE A 124 7.06 7.33 -8.96
N VAL A 125 7.69 8.50 -8.87
CA VAL A 125 7.33 9.58 -7.96
C VAL A 125 7.03 10.87 -8.73
N THR A 126 6.29 11.76 -8.08
CA THR A 126 6.08 13.13 -8.56
C THR A 126 6.92 14.10 -7.75
N VAL A 127 7.56 15.05 -8.43
CA VAL A 127 8.48 16.03 -7.84
C VAL A 127 8.13 17.42 -8.39
N ASP A 128 8.24 18.44 -7.54
CA ASP A 128 8.03 19.83 -7.95
C ASP A 128 9.00 20.25 -9.07
N ASP A 129 8.48 20.84 -10.14
CA ASP A 129 9.25 21.20 -11.33
C ASP A 129 10.36 22.22 -11.00
N THR A 130 10.00 23.27 -10.25
CA THR A 130 10.95 24.33 -9.90
C THR A 130 12.05 23.82 -8.98
N TRP A 131 11.70 22.90 -8.08
CA TRP A 131 12.66 22.23 -7.23
C TRP A 131 13.60 21.35 -8.05
N ALA A 132 13.07 20.54 -8.97
CA ALA A 132 13.86 19.67 -9.82
C ALA A 132 14.87 20.45 -10.68
N GLU A 133 14.43 21.59 -11.25
CA GLU A 133 15.30 22.50 -12.00
C GLU A 133 16.41 23.09 -11.14
N ARG A 134 16.09 23.60 -9.94
CA ARG A 134 17.09 24.14 -8.99
C ARG A 134 18.14 23.11 -8.58
N HIS A 135 17.75 21.84 -8.52
CA HIS A 135 18.62 20.72 -8.17
C HIS A 135 19.27 20.04 -9.39
N HIS A 136 19.12 20.62 -10.59
CA HIS A 136 19.71 20.11 -11.83
C HIS A 136 19.35 18.66 -12.14
N LEU A 137 18.13 18.24 -11.78
CA LEU A 137 17.65 16.92 -12.16
C LEU A 137 17.49 16.81 -13.68
N PRO A 138 17.65 15.61 -14.27
CA PRO A 138 17.45 15.41 -15.69
C PRO A 138 16.04 15.82 -16.13
N PRO A 139 15.88 16.43 -17.32
CA PRO A 139 14.57 16.75 -17.86
C PRO A 139 13.67 15.51 -17.95
N THR A 140 12.40 15.67 -17.60
CA THR A 140 11.41 14.59 -17.66
C THR A 140 10.01 15.11 -18.01
N VAL A 141 9.09 14.17 -18.23
CA VAL A 141 7.69 14.46 -18.56
C VAL A 141 6.96 15.14 -17.41
N LYS A 142 5.99 15.99 -17.77
CA LYS A 142 5.06 16.58 -16.80
C LYS A 142 4.12 15.53 -16.26
N TYR A 143 3.78 15.67 -14.99
CA TYR A 143 2.71 14.88 -14.40
C TYR A 143 1.37 15.27 -15.04
N PRO A 144 0.59 14.32 -15.57
CA PRO A 144 -0.61 14.64 -16.37
C PRO A 144 -1.69 15.41 -15.61
N HIS A 145 -1.77 15.25 -14.28
CA HIS A 145 -2.82 15.86 -13.47
C HIS A 145 -2.39 17.20 -12.83
N ASP A 146 -1.09 17.49 -12.79
CA ASP A 146 -0.56 18.76 -12.32
C ASP A 146 0.73 19.13 -13.09
N PRO A 147 0.67 20.12 -13.99
CA PRO A 147 1.83 20.57 -14.77
C PRO A 147 2.97 21.19 -13.96
N GLN A 148 2.76 21.51 -12.67
CA GLN A 148 3.81 21.97 -11.75
C GLN A 148 4.65 20.81 -11.20
N LEU A 149 4.23 19.57 -11.46
CA LEU A 149 4.94 18.37 -11.04
C LEU A 149 5.54 17.65 -12.26
N ARG A 150 6.64 16.95 -12.00
CA ARG A 150 7.41 16.15 -12.93
C ARG A 150 7.50 14.71 -12.44
N VAL A 151 7.54 13.76 -13.37
CA VAL A 151 7.56 12.33 -13.06
C VAL A 151 9.00 11.81 -13.11
N TYR A 152 9.45 11.20 -12.02
CA TYR A 152 10.79 10.60 -11.92
C TYR A 152 10.70 9.15 -11.48
N GLN A 153 11.70 8.35 -11.86
CA GLN A 153 11.92 7.03 -11.26
C GLN A 153 13.13 7.13 -10.32
N VAL A 154 12.97 6.66 -9.08
CA VAL A 154 14.10 6.55 -8.15
C VAL A 154 14.95 5.34 -8.53
N ASN A 155 16.25 5.57 -8.78
CA ASN A 155 17.16 4.59 -9.37
C ASN A 155 17.21 3.24 -8.67
N VAL A 156 17.15 3.19 -7.33
CA VAL A 156 17.22 1.90 -6.61
C VAL A 156 16.08 0.94 -7.01
N PHE A 157 14.88 1.46 -7.29
CA PHE A 157 13.76 0.60 -7.71
C PHE A 157 13.91 0.18 -9.18
N HIS A 158 14.54 1.01 -10.02
CA HIS A 158 14.93 0.58 -11.36
C HIS A 158 15.96 -0.55 -11.29
N SER A 159 16.99 -0.42 -10.46
CA SER A 159 18.00 -1.47 -10.24
C SER A 159 17.39 -2.77 -9.71
N LEU A 160 16.49 -2.69 -8.75
CA LEU A 160 15.77 -3.86 -8.23
C LEU A 160 14.85 -4.50 -9.28
N HIS A 161 14.18 -3.70 -10.12
CA HIS A 161 13.41 -4.17 -11.26
C HIS A 161 14.31 -4.94 -12.26
N CYS A 162 15.46 -4.37 -12.61
CA CYS A 162 16.45 -4.99 -13.49
C CYS A 162 16.93 -6.34 -12.94
N LEU A 163 17.32 -6.39 -11.65
CA LEU A 163 17.75 -7.63 -11.00
C LEU A 163 16.66 -8.70 -10.97
N TYR A 164 15.42 -8.32 -10.62
CA TYR A 164 14.27 -9.23 -10.63
C TYR A 164 14.06 -9.85 -12.01
N ARG A 165 14.12 -9.02 -13.06
CA ARG A 165 13.97 -9.49 -14.44
C ARG A 165 15.08 -10.43 -14.85
N ILE A 166 16.34 -10.08 -14.61
CA ILE A 166 17.50 -10.92 -14.93
C ILE A 166 17.38 -12.25 -14.21
N ARG A 167 17.11 -12.25 -12.90
CA ARG A 167 16.87 -13.47 -12.11
C ARG A 167 15.81 -14.35 -12.78
N ASN A 168 14.62 -13.81 -13.03
CA ASN A 168 13.51 -14.59 -13.59
C ASN A 168 13.84 -15.16 -14.97
N ARG A 169 14.63 -14.45 -15.76
CA ARG A 169 15.08 -14.95 -17.06
C ARG A 169 16.09 -16.08 -16.91
N LEU A 170 17.02 -15.96 -15.96
CA LEU A 170 18.02 -16.99 -15.68
C LEU A 170 17.40 -18.29 -15.14
N ILE A 171 16.42 -18.18 -14.25
CA ILE A 171 15.71 -19.36 -13.67
C ILE A 171 14.57 -19.87 -14.55
N SER A 172 14.31 -19.23 -15.70
CA SER A 172 13.22 -19.63 -16.59
C SER A 172 13.58 -20.89 -17.38
N ASN A 173 12.62 -21.81 -17.46
CA ASN A 173 12.68 -23.00 -18.32
C ASN A 173 12.38 -22.70 -19.80
N VAL A 174 12.17 -21.43 -20.18
CA VAL A 174 11.93 -21.07 -21.58
C VAL A 174 13.24 -21.13 -22.37
N SER A 175 13.21 -21.81 -23.51
CA SER A 175 14.37 -21.99 -24.39
C SER A 175 14.95 -20.66 -24.86
N MET A 176 16.26 -20.66 -25.14
CA MET A 176 16.99 -19.50 -25.68
C MET A 176 16.46 -19.04 -27.04
N GLU A 177 15.93 -19.97 -27.84
CA GLU A 177 15.31 -19.67 -29.13
C GLU A 177 14.03 -18.85 -28.96
N LYS A 178 13.22 -19.17 -27.96
CA LYS A 178 11.98 -18.45 -27.64
C LYS A 178 12.23 -17.20 -26.81
N TRP A 179 13.25 -17.20 -25.95
CA TRP A 179 13.56 -16.10 -25.03
C TRP A 179 15.07 -15.80 -24.97
N PRO A 180 15.64 -15.10 -25.97
CA PRO A 180 17.09 -14.88 -26.08
C PRO A 180 17.65 -14.08 -24.90
N ARG A 181 18.67 -14.54 -24.16
CA ARG A 181 19.15 -13.84 -22.94
C ARG A 181 19.85 -12.50 -23.20
N ASN A 182 20.15 -12.19 -24.46
CA ASN A 182 20.76 -10.96 -24.94
C ASN A 182 19.75 -10.03 -25.65
N ASP A 183 18.47 -10.08 -25.28
CA ASP A 183 17.49 -9.11 -25.77
C ASP A 183 17.80 -7.70 -25.26
N ILE A 184 17.28 -6.69 -25.96
CA ILE A 184 17.57 -5.28 -25.69
C ILE A 184 17.26 -4.90 -24.23
N HIS A 185 16.16 -5.40 -23.68
CA HIS A 185 15.75 -5.04 -22.32
C HIS A 185 16.69 -5.66 -21.29
N THR A 186 17.05 -6.93 -21.44
CA THR A 186 18.03 -7.59 -20.55
C THR A 186 19.39 -6.91 -20.63
N MET A 187 19.85 -6.55 -21.83
CA MET A 187 21.12 -5.83 -21.99
C MET A 187 21.09 -4.44 -21.35
N HIS A 188 20.00 -3.69 -21.53
CA HIS A 188 19.79 -2.42 -20.84
C HIS A 188 19.80 -2.59 -19.31
N CYS A 189 19.17 -3.65 -18.78
CA CYS A 189 19.19 -3.95 -17.35
C CYS A 189 20.61 -4.19 -16.83
N VAL A 190 21.43 -4.93 -17.58
CA VAL A 190 22.83 -5.18 -17.22
C VAL A 190 23.64 -3.87 -17.23
N ASP A 191 23.45 -3.02 -18.24
CA ASP A 191 24.13 -1.73 -18.33
C ASP A 191 23.70 -0.74 -17.23
N HIS A 192 22.41 -0.66 -16.91
CA HIS A 192 21.90 0.14 -15.80
C HIS A 192 22.53 -0.29 -14.47
N LEU A 193 22.60 -1.60 -14.21
CA LEU A 193 23.24 -2.13 -13.01
C LEU A 193 24.75 -1.86 -12.97
N ARG A 194 25.44 -1.96 -14.12
CA ARG A 194 26.86 -1.58 -14.23
C ARG A 194 27.06 -0.12 -13.81
N GLU A 195 26.25 0.81 -14.35
CA GLU A 195 26.35 2.24 -14.03
C GLU A 195 26.10 2.51 -12.55
N GLU A 196 25.07 1.87 -11.98
CA GLU A 196 24.73 2.03 -10.56
C GLU A 196 25.84 1.52 -9.63
N ILE A 197 26.47 0.38 -9.95
CA ILE A 197 27.60 -0.17 -9.18
C ILE A 197 28.83 0.75 -9.30
N MET A 198 29.12 1.25 -10.50
CA MET A 198 30.25 2.16 -10.72
C MET A 198 30.03 3.54 -10.07
N CYS A 199 28.78 3.96 -9.91
CA CYS A 199 28.41 5.19 -9.19
C CYS A 199 28.49 5.01 -7.67
N ASN A 200 28.08 3.84 -7.16
CA ASN A 200 28.04 3.52 -5.74
C ASN A 200 29.09 2.45 -5.40
N VAL A 201 30.37 2.76 -5.63
CA VAL A 201 31.48 1.81 -5.43
C VAL A 201 31.60 1.42 -3.95
N ASP A 202 31.43 0.12 -3.68
CA ASP A 202 31.69 -0.46 -2.37
C ASP A 202 33.12 -1.00 -2.30
N VAL A 203 33.91 -0.43 -1.38
CA VAL A 203 35.32 -0.79 -1.14
C VAL A 203 35.50 -1.78 0.02
N SER A 204 34.40 -2.28 0.58
CA SER A 204 34.42 -3.33 1.61
C SER A 204 35.04 -4.62 1.06
N MET A 205 35.76 -5.34 1.91
CA MET A 205 36.56 -6.49 1.49
C MET A 205 35.91 -7.80 1.93
N SER A 206 35.88 -8.77 1.03
CA SER A 206 35.40 -10.12 1.33
C SER A 206 36.56 -11.05 1.62
N GLY A 207 36.43 -11.90 2.63
CA GLY A 207 37.46 -12.86 3.03
C GLY A 207 37.31 -14.22 2.37
N SER A 208 38.31 -15.08 2.58
CA SER A 208 38.24 -16.50 2.23
C SER A 208 39.20 -17.36 3.05
N ASN A 209 38.90 -18.67 3.11
CA ASN A 209 39.83 -19.71 3.57
C ASN A 209 40.52 -20.43 2.39
N GLU A 210 40.25 -20.02 1.14
CA GLU A 210 40.84 -20.56 -0.07
C GLU A 210 41.29 -19.43 -1.02
N PHE A 211 42.11 -19.78 -2.01
CA PHE A 211 42.63 -18.81 -2.98
C PHE A 211 41.72 -18.59 -4.20
N VAL A 212 40.65 -19.37 -4.33
CA VAL A 212 39.85 -19.43 -5.57
C VAL A 212 38.60 -18.55 -5.50
N ALA A 213 37.98 -18.38 -4.33
CA ALA A 213 36.76 -17.59 -4.16
C ALA A 213 36.80 -16.76 -2.87
N PHE A 214 36.29 -15.53 -2.90
CA PHE A 214 36.27 -14.60 -1.75
C PHE A 214 34.83 -14.27 -1.35
N ASN A 215 34.13 -15.26 -0.79
CA ASN A 215 32.69 -15.21 -0.54
C ASN A 215 32.33 -15.00 0.94
N ASN A 216 33.31 -14.72 1.82
CA ASN A 216 33.01 -14.40 3.21
C ASN A 216 32.70 -12.91 3.35
N HIS A 217 31.43 -12.58 3.48
CA HIS A 217 30.92 -11.22 3.66
C HIS A 217 30.57 -10.88 5.11
N ASN A 218 31.00 -11.69 6.09
CA ASN A 218 30.63 -11.55 7.51
C ASN A 218 31.42 -10.41 8.20
N HIS A 219 31.11 -9.18 7.83
CA HIS A 219 31.61 -7.96 8.48
C HIS A 219 30.60 -6.83 8.31
N ASP A 220 30.74 -5.81 9.15
CA ASP A 220 29.88 -4.63 9.07
C ASP A 220 30.14 -3.86 7.78
N ARG A 221 29.08 -3.63 7.02
CA ARG A 221 29.08 -2.77 5.84
C ARG A 221 28.22 -1.55 6.10
N LYS A 222 28.65 -0.40 5.58
CA LYS A 222 27.83 0.81 5.57
C LYS A 222 26.89 0.75 4.37
N CYS A 223 25.61 0.56 4.64
CA CYS A 223 24.56 0.48 3.64
C CYS A 223 23.65 1.70 3.74
N ARG A 224 22.99 2.07 2.65
CA ARG A 224 21.83 2.97 2.71
C ARG A 224 20.61 2.16 3.16
N ASP A 225 19.77 2.75 4.01
CA ASP A 225 18.54 2.16 4.53
C ASP A 225 17.47 2.13 3.43
N LEU A 226 17.40 1.00 2.73
CA LEU A 226 16.38 0.75 1.71
C LEU A 226 14.96 0.91 2.25
N ALA A 227 14.71 0.56 3.52
CA ALA A 227 13.37 0.63 4.09
C ALA A 227 12.93 2.09 4.28
N ALA A 228 13.86 2.98 4.61
CA ALA A 228 13.58 4.42 4.63
C ALA A 228 13.26 4.95 3.22
N VAL A 229 14.05 4.57 2.22
CA VAL A 229 13.80 4.97 0.82
C VAL A 229 12.47 4.40 0.30
N GLN A 230 12.11 3.18 0.69
CA GLN A 230 10.83 2.56 0.38
C GLN A 230 9.65 3.35 0.94
N ARG A 231 9.70 3.73 2.23
CA ARG A 231 8.66 4.56 2.85
C ARG A 231 8.51 5.90 2.14
N TRP A 232 9.63 6.58 1.90
CA TRP A 232 9.63 7.85 1.18
C TRP A 232 9.00 7.72 -0.22
N ALA A 233 9.39 6.70 -0.98
CA ALA A 233 8.89 6.50 -2.35
C ALA A 233 7.40 6.14 -2.39
N GLN A 234 6.88 5.48 -1.34
CA GLN A 234 5.44 5.22 -1.21
C GLN A 234 4.64 6.51 -0.97
N GLU A 235 5.14 7.40 -0.11
CA GLU A 235 4.48 8.68 0.18
C GLU A 235 4.41 9.60 -1.05
N HIS A 236 5.39 9.48 -1.96
CA HIS A 236 5.50 10.34 -3.15
C HIS A 236 5.08 9.63 -4.45
N THR A 237 4.57 8.41 -4.35
CA THR A 237 4.22 7.57 -5.50
C THR A 237 3.15 8.20 -6.36
N TRP A 238 3.31 8.09 -7.68
CA TRP A 238 2.21 8.36 -8.59
C TRP A 238 1.19 7.20 -8.53
N LEU A 239 0.12 7.43 -7.76
CA LEU A 239 -1.05 6.54 -7.72
C LEU A 239 -1.74 6.47 -9.09
N GLY A 240 -1.89 5.26 -9.64
CA GLY A 240 -2.51 5.05 -10.95
C GLY A 240 -1.57 5.15 -12.15
N TYR A 241 -0.25 5.21 -11.93
CA TYR A 241 0.74 5.20 -13.02
C TYR A 241 0.51 4.04 -14.02
N LYS A 242 0.26 2.84 -13.51
CA LYS A 242 -0.01 1.66 -14.34
C LYS A 242 -1.27 1.84 -15.19
N ASP A 243 -2.36 2.27 -14.58
CA ASP A 243 -3.64 2.47 -15.28
C ASP A 243 -3.52 3.59 -16.33
N TYR A 244 -2.71 4.62 -16.04
CA TYR A 244 -2.40 5.67 -17.00
C TYR A 244 -1.61 5.14 -18.21
N LEU A 245 -0.58 4.32 -17.97
CA LEU A 245 0.17 3.69 -19.05
C LEU A 245 -0.73 2.83 -19.94
N GLU A 246 -1.54 1.96 -19.34
CA GLU A 246 -2.39 1.02 -20.09
C GLU A 246 -3.56 1.75 -20.78
N GLY A 247 -4.25 2.64 -20.06
CA GLY A 247 -5.49 3.26 -20.53
C GLY A 247 -5.32 4.53 -21.36
N VAL A 248 -4.29 5.34 -21.09
CA VAL A 248 -4.08 6.62 -21.77
C VAL A 248 -2.97 6.53 -22.81
N ILE A 249 -1.83 5.94 -22.44
CA ILE A 249 -0.70 5.77 -23.36
C ILE A 249 -0.90 4.58 -24.30
N GLY A 250 -1.72 3.60 -23.91
CA GLY A 250 -1.92 2.36 -24.67
C GLY A 250 -0.70 1.43 -24.60
N TYR A 251 0.06 1.51 -23.51
CA TYR A 251 1.23 0.68 -23.29
C TYR A 251 0.83 -0.77 -22.97
N ASP A 252 1.27 -1.71 -23.79
CA ASP A 252 1.15 -3.16 -23.54
C ASP A 252 2.52 -3.74 -23.21
N ALA A 253 2.68 -4.18 -21.96
CA ALA A 253 3.93 -4.76 -21.47
C ALA A 253 4.30 -6.07 -22.20
N ASN A 254 3.32 -6.87 -22.63
CA ASN A 254 3.58 -8.11 -23.35
C ASN A 254 4.06 -7.82 -24.77
N GLU A 255 3.47 -6.82 -25.42
CA GLU A 255 3.92 -6.39 -26.74
C GLU A 255 5.31 -5.78 -26.70
N ALA A 256 5.56 -4.89 -25.75
CA ALA A 256 6.89 -4.32 -25.55
C ALA A 256 7.94 -5.43 -25.34
N GLU A 257 7.63 -6.45 -24.55
CA GLU A 257 8.53 -7.59 -24.36
C GLU A 257 8.72 -8.41 -25.65
N ARG A 258 7.66 -8.65 -26.43
CA ARG A 258 7.78 -9.31 -27.74
C ARG A 258 8.73 -8.57 -28.68
N VAL A 259 8.60 -7.25 -28.75
CA VAL A 259 9.48 -6.42 -29.58
C VAL A 259 10.94 -6.50 -29.08
N ASN A 260 11.16 -6.40 -27.76
CA ASN A 260 12.50 -6.52 -27.17
C ASN A 260 13.18 -7.83 -27.55
N MET A 261 12.45 -8.95 -27.46
CA MET A 261 12.96 -10.28 -27.83
C MET A 261 13.30 -10.39 -29.32
N ALA A 262 12.47 -9.83 -30.21
CA ALA A 262 12.65 -9.92 -31.67
C ALA A 262 13.87 -9.15 -32.20
N LEU A 263 14.38 -8.21 -31.39
CA LEU A 263 15.55 -7.39 -31.71
C LEU A 263 16.84 -7.87 -31.04
N ALA A 264 16.80 -8.98 -30.30
CA ALA A 264 17.97 -9.54 -29.61
C ALA A 264 19.16 -9.77 -30.55
N GLY A 265 20.35 -9.35 -30.12
CA GLY A 265 21.60 -9.56 -30.85
C GLY A 265 21.77 -8.78 -32.16
N LYS A 266 20.85 -7.86 -32.52
CA LYS A 266 20.93 -7.12 -33.78
C LYS A 266 21.87 -5.90 -33.76
N GLY A 267 22.48 -5.59 -32.61
CA GLY A 267 23.18 -4.32 -32.43
C GLY A 267 22.23 -3.13 -32.57
N GLN A 268 22.63 -1.96 -32.10
CA GLN A 268 22.04 -0.71 -32.55
C GLN A 268 22.92 -0.14 -33.66
#